data_AF-A0A8T4YAI6-F1
#
_entry.id   AF-A0A8T4YAI6-F1
#
_cell.length_a   1.000
_cell.length_b   1.000
_cell.length_c   1.000
_cell.angle_alpha   90.00
_cell.angle_beta   90.00
_cell.angle_gamma   90.00
#
_symmetry.space_group_name_H-M   'P 1'
#
loop_
_entity.id
_entity.type
_entity.pdbx_description
1 polymer ?
#
loop_
_entity_poly.entity_id
_entity_poly.type
_entity_poly.pdbx_seq_one_letter_code
_entity_poly.pdbx_strand_id
1 'polypeptide(L)' 'MSPLIRKVYEIKGSKIIALPKSWIEWFERENQCKIKEVAVEVGEVLTIQPILPLKAEKAVTKRSF' A
#
# COMPACT_ATOMS: atom_id res chain seq x y z
N MET A 1 -17.54 -8.54 -4.43
CA MET A 1 -16.58 -7.46 -4.74
C MET A 1 -17.04 -6.21 -4.01
N SER A 2 -16.27 -5.72 -3.05
CA SER A 2 -16.59 -4.42 -2.41
C SER A 2 -16.27 -3.30 -3.40
N PRO A 3 -17.17 -2.34 -3.64
CA PRO A 3 -16.87 -1.20 -4.51
C PRO A 3 -15.66 -0.44 -3.93
N LEU A 4 -14.67 -0.13 -4.77
CA LEU A 4 -13.62 0.81 -4.42
C LEU A 4 -14.31 2.15 -4.12
N ILE A 5 -14.47 2.47 -2.83
CA ILE A 5 -15.03 3.75 -2.39
C ILE A 5 -14.03 4.83 -2.83
N ARG A 6 -14.32 5.52 -3.93
CA ARG A 6 -13.48 6.59 -4.53
C ARG A 6 -13.51 7.89 -3.72
N LYS A 7 -13.55 7.80 -2.39
CA LYS A 7 -13.67 8.98 -1.55
C LYS A 7 -12.28 9.50 -1.25
N VAL A 8 -11.98 10.68 -1.81
CA VAL A 8 -10.83 11.50 -1.43
C VAL A 8 -11.25 12.30 -0.21
N TYR A 9 -10.50 12.19 0.88
CA TYR A 9 -10.67 12.95 2.11
C TYR A 9 -9.57 13.99 2.20
N GLU A 10 -9.84 15.09 2.88
CA GLU A 10 -8.82 16.06 3.26
C GLU A 10 -8.66 16.06 4.77
N ILE A 11 -7.45 15.86 5.26
CA ILE A 11 -7.12 15.91 6.69
C ILE A 11 -5.90 16.78 6.86
N LYS A 12 -6.07 17.93 7.53
CA LYS A 12 -4.97 18.85 7.89
C LYS A 12 -4.10 19.27 6.69
N GLY A 13 -4.72 19.53 5.53
CA GLY A 13 -4.03 19.91 4.30
C GLY A 13 -3.49 18.74 3.47
N SER A 14 -3.62 17.50 3.95
CA SER A 14 -3.25 16.30 3.20
C SER A 14 -4.48 15.67 2.54
N LYS A 15 -4.36 15.30 1.27
CA LYS A 15 -5.37 14.48 0.57
C LYS A 15 -5.13 13.01 0.87
N ILE A 16 -6.19 12.30 1.21
CA ILE A 16 -6.17 10.88 1.58
C ILE A 16 -7.16 10.13 0.70
N ILE A 17 -6.76 8.95 0.27
CA ILE A 17 -7.63 8.00 -0.42
C ILE A 17 -7.85 6.79 0.48
N ALA A 18 -9.09 6.35 0.58
CA ALA A 18 -9.41 5.11 1.28
C ALA A 18 -9.29 3.92 0.33
N LEU A 19 -8.42 2.97 0.67
CA LEU A 19 -8.34 1.69 -0.02
C LEU A 19 -9.10 0.62 0.77
N PRO A 20 -9.90 -0.24 0.11
CA PRO A 20 -10.56 -1.35 0.78
C PRO A 20 -9.53 -2.31 1.41
N LYS A 21 -9.77 -2.74 2.65
CA LYS A 21 -8.94 -3.76 3.32
C LYS A 21 -8.77 -5.02 2.47
N SER A 22 -9.84 -5.44 1.79
CA SER A 22 -9.85 -6.60 0.90
C SER A 22 -8.86 -6.50 -0.27
N TRP A 23 -8.53 -5.28 -0.72
CA TRP A 23 -7.52 -5.05 -1.76
C TRP A 23 -6.13 -5.39 -1.23
N ILE A 24 -5.79 -4.91 -0.03
CA ILE A 24 -4.53 -5.22 0.66
C ILE A 24 -4.44 -6.72 0.93
N GLU A 25 -5.47 -7.31 1.52
CA GLU A 25 -5.51 -8.74 1.85
C GLU A 25 -5.36 -9.65 0.63
N TRP A 26 -5.90 -9.24 -0.52
CA TRP A 26 -5.73 -9.97 -1.78
C TRP A 26 -4.27 -9.94 -2.23
N PHE A 27 -3.63 -8.77 -2.28
CA PHE A 27 -2.22 -8.65 -2.66
C PHE A 27 -1.29 -9.39 -1.69
N GLU A 28 -1.49 -9.27 -0.38
CA GLU A 28 -0.66 -9.95 0.62
C GLU A 28 -0.78 -11.47 0.53
N ARG A 29 -1.99 -11.97 0.24
CA ARG A 29 -2.23 -13.41 0.03
C ARG A 29 -1.56 -13.91 -1.25
N GLU A 30 -1.68 -13.19 -2.36
CA GLU A 30 -1.09 -13.61 -3.64
C GLU A 30 0.43 -13.55 -3.63
N ASN A 31 1.02 -12.55 -2.98
CA ASN A 31 2.47 -12.33 -3.00
C ASN A 31 3.18 -12.93 -1.77
N GLN A 32 2.42 -13.53 -0.85
CA GLN A 32 2.91 -14.10 0.42
C GLN A 32 3.82 -13.14 1.20
N CYS A 33 3.52 -11.85 1.15
CA CYS A 33 4.31 -10.81 1.78
C CYS A 33 3.39 -9.74 2.37
N LYS A 34 3.90 -8.96 3.34
CA LYS A 34 3.17 -7.83 3.90
C LYS A 34 3.46 -6.57 3.11
N ILE A 35 2.42 -5.80 2.79
CA ILE A 35 2.57 -4.50 2.16
C ILE A 35 2.88 -3.49 3.27
N LYS A 36 4.08 -2.88 3.23
CA LYS A 36 4.44 -1.79 4.13
C LYS A 36 4.13 -0.42 3.52
N GLU A 37 4.32 -0.31 2.22
CA GLU A 37 4.30 0.96 1.49
C GLU A 37 3.65 0.78 0.12
N VAL A 38 3.09 1.88 -0.41
CA VAL A 38 2.50 1.94 -1.74
C VAL A 38 3.14 3.07 -2.54
N ALA A 39 3.38 2.83 -3.82
CA ALA A 39 3.73 3.87 -4.77
C ALA A 39 2.45 4.54 -5.26
N VAL A 40 2.47 5.87 -5.35
CA VAL A 40 1.37 6.68 -5.88
C VAL A 40 1.92 7.54 -7.01
N GLU A 41 1.39 7.33 -8.20
CA GLU A 41 1.67 8.18 -9.36
C GLU A 41 0.52 9.15 -9.57
N VAL A 42 0.86 10.43 -9.71
CA VAL A 42 -0.11 11.53 -9.83
C VAL A 42 -0.09 12.07 -11.25
N GLY A 43 -1.15 11.77 -12.01
CA GLY A 43 -1.41 12.32 -13.34
C GLY A 43 -2.89 12.63 -13.52
N GLU A 44 -3.41 12.42 -14.73
CA GLU A 44 -4.87 12.46 -15.00
C GLU A 44 -5.62 11.36 -14.24
N VAL A 45 -4.93 10.25 -13.97
CA VAL A 45 -5.39 9.12 -13.17
C VAL A 45 -4.41 8.91 -12.01
N LEU A 46 -4.94 8.64 -10.81
CA LEU A 46 -4.13 8.22 -9.67
C LEU A 46 -3.86 6.72 -9.76
N THR A 47 -2.62 6.35 -10.03
CA THR A 47 -2.19 4.94 -10.07
C THR A 47 -1.56 4.59 -8.73
N ILE A 48 -2.02 3.49 -8.12
CA ILE A 48 -1.56 3.03 -6.82
C ILE A 48 -1.11 1.59 -6.94
N GLN A 49 0.12 1.31 -6.53
CA GLN A 49 0.70 -0.02 -6.57
C GLN A 49 1.42 -0.34 -5.27
N PRO A 50 1.32 -1.56 -4.74
CA PRO A 50 2.08 -1.96 -3.56
C PRO A 50 3.57 -2.08 -3.90
N ILE A 51 4.42 -1.61 -2.99
CA ILE A 51 5.86 -1.85 -3.08
C ILE A 51 6.13 -3.21 -2.43
N LEU A 52 6.37 -4.21 -3.26
CA LEU A 52 6.67 -5.56 -2.78
C LEU A 52 8.15 -5.63 -2.37
N PRO A 53 8.46 -6.24 -1.20
CA PRO A 53 9.84 -6.42 -0.80
C PRO A 53 10.55 -7.30 -1.83
N LEU A 54 11.64 -6.80 -2.40
CA LEU A 54 12.60 -7.65 -3.10
C LEU A 54 13.03 -8.74 -2.10
N LYS A 55 13.11 -10.00 -2.55
CA LYS A 55 13.42 -11.20 -1.74
C LYS A 55 14.64 -11.10 -0.78
N ALA A 56 15.38 -10.00 -0.78
CA ALA A 56 16.58 -9.73 -0.01
C ALA A 56 16.37 -9.13 1.40
N GLU A 57 15.16 -8.72 1.82
CA GLU A 57 14.95 -8.12 3.16
C GLU A 57 14.85 -9.13 4.33
N LYS A 58 15.45 -10.34 4.21
CA LYS A 58 15.67 -11.22 5.38
C LYS A 58 17.02 -11.00 6.08
N ALA A 59 17.82 -10.02 5.68
CA ALA A 59 19.20 -9.88 6.15
C ALA A 59 19.60 -8.49 6.68
N VAL A 60 18.70 -7.72 7.31
CA VAL A 60 19.10 -6.54 8.10
C VAL A 60 18.64 -6.68 9.55
N THR A 61 19.39 -7.53 10.25
CA THR A 61 19.97 -7.31 11.57
C THR A 61 19.15 -6.51 12.59
N LYS A 62 18.62 -7.26 13.57
CA LYS A 62 18.54 -6.82 14.97
C LYS A 62 19.91 -6.27 15.38
N ARG A 63 20.07 -4.95 15.45
CA ARG A 63 21.09 -4.36 16.33
C ARG A 63 20.37 -3.90 17.57
N SER A 64 20.53 -4.73 18.60
CA SER A 64 20.31 -4.40 20.01
C SER A 64 21.03 -3.10 20.34
N PHE A 65 20.35 -2.20 21.04
CA PHE A 65 20.93 -1.24 21.97
C PHE A 65 20.22 -1.45 23.30
#